data_AF-A0A914VUZ9-F1
#
_entry.id   AF-A0A914VUZ9-F1
#
_cell.length_a   1.000
_cell.length_b   1.000
_cell.length_c   1.000
_cell.angle_alpha   90.00
_cell.angle_beta   90.00
_cell.angle_gamma   90.00
#
_symmetry.space_group_name_H-M   'P 1'
#
loop_
_entity.id
_entity.type
_entity.pdbx_description
1 polymer ?
#
loop_
_entity_poly.entity_id
_entity_poly.type
_entity_poly.pdbx_seq_one_letter_code
_entity_poly.pdbx_strand_id
1 'polypeptide(L)'
;DASSESRLKVQSLVETVTDAHGQRLAEYEQYTDAVNKFKASKDTAALTAAKKKIENDLKNVTNQISDLQAEMKASSPEVSDKIGELQRLDKAVKEQLANYQQQAERLVGGKVQKAQFADAEKAFTQKMDELKSKMDTIVYGL
;
A
#
# COMPACT_ATOMS: atom_id res chain seq x y z
N ASP A 1 -6.25 -25.97 -27.22
CA ASP A 1 -7.54 -26.15 -26.53
C ASP A 1 -7.83 -24.85 -25.81
N ALA A 2 -9.00 -24.24 -26.05
CA ALA A 2 -9.35 -22.91 -25.53
C ALA A 2 -9.38 -22.84 -23.99
N SER A 3 -9.57 -23.97 -23.29
CA SER A 3 -9.52 -24.04 -21.83
C SER A 3 -8.10 -23.83 -21.30
N SER A 4 -7.10 -24.38 -21.98
CA SER A 4 -5.69 -24.23 -21.60
C SER A 4 -5.21 -22.79 -21.82
N GLU A 5 -5.60 -22.16 -22.92
CA GLU A 5 -5.26 -20.76 -23.24
C GLU A 5 -5.88 -19.79 -22.22
N SER A 6 -7.15 -19.99 -21.85
CA SER A 6 -7.83 -19.18 -20.83
C SER A 6 -7.14 -19.29 -19.47
N ARG A 7 -6.70 -20.49 -19.08
CA ARG A 7 -5.97 -20.72 -17.81
C ARG A 7 -4.61 -20.03 -17.79
N LEU A 8 -3.84 -20.15 -18.88
CA LEU A 8 -2.54 -19.49 -19.02
C LEU A 8 -2.67 -17.97 -18.96
N LYS A 9 -3.72 -17.42 -19.58
CA LYS A 9 -4.02 -15.99 -19.51
C LYS A 9 -4.29 -15.53 -18.07
N VAL A 10 -5.12 -16.25 -17.31
CA VAL A 10 -5.40 -15.91 -15.91
C VAL A 10 -4.12 -15.95 -15.06
N GLN A 11 -3.27 -16.95 -15.23
CA GLN A 11 -1.99 -17.04 -14.51
C GLN A 11 -1.08 -15.84 -14.78
N SER A 12 -0.91 -15.47 -16.06
CA SER A 12 -0.09 -14.30 -16.43
C SER A 12 -0.62 -13.00 -15.83
N LEU A 13 -1.95 -12.84 -15.76
CA LEU A 13 -2.55 -11.68 -15.11
C LEU A 13 -2.31 -11.69 -13.58
N VAL A 14 -2.35 -12.85 -12.93
CA VAL A 14 -2.05 -13.00 -11.49
C VAL A 14 -0.58 -12.67 -11.18
N GLU A 15 0.35 -13.12 -12.02
CA GLU A 15 1.77 -12.74 -11.91
C GLU A 15 1.94 -11.22 -11.99
N THR A 16 1.25 -10.57 -12.93
CA THR A 16 1.29 -9.11 -13.08
C THR A 16 0.72 -8.38 -11.85
N VAL A 17 -0.35 -8.92 -11.24
CA VAL A 17 -0.88 -8.40 -9.97
C VAL A 17 0.14 -8.54 -8.84
N THR A 18 0.86 -9.66 -8.79
CA THR A 18 1.89 -9.94 -7.79
C THR A 18 3.05 -8.95 -7.88
N ASP A 19 3.54 -8.69 -9.09
CA ASP A 19 4.61 -7.71 -9.33
C ASP A 19 4.17 -6.29 -8.96
N ALA A 20 2.96 -5.89 -9.36
CA ALA A 20 2.39 -4.59 -9.01
C ALA A 20 2.19 -4.45 -7.47
N HIS A 21 1.82 -5.54 -6.79
CA HIS A 21 1.74 -5.55 -5.32
C HIS A 21 3.12 -5.40 -4.67
N GLY A 22 4.17 -6.04 -5.20
CA GLY A 22 5.54 -5.82 -4.75
C GLY A 22 5.97 -4.35 -4.84
N GLN A 23 5.66 -3.69 -5.97
CA GLN A 23 5.91 -2.25 -6.14
C GLN A 23 5.14 -1.41 -5.10
N ARG A 24 3.87 -1.73 -4.87
CA ARG A 24 3.04 -1.06 -3.87
C ARG A 24 3.63 -1.15 -2.46
N LEU A 25 4.12 -2.32 -2.06
CA LEU A 25 4.74 -2.51 -0.75
C LEU A 25 6.00 -1.63 -0.60
N ALA A 26 6.82 -1.55 -1.64
CA ALA A 26 8.01 -0.69 -1.65
C ALA A 26 7.64 0.80 -1.49
N GLU A 27 6.56 1.26 -2.13
CA GLU A 27 6.09 2.65 -1.96
C GLU A 27 5.59 2.94 -0.53
N TYR A 28 4.96 1.98 0.15
CA TYR A 28 4.58 2.13 1.56
C TYR A 28 5.79 2.29 2.48
N GLU A 29 6.87 1.57 2.20
CA GLU A 29 8.13 1.65 2.93
C GLU A 29 8.79 3.00 2.69
N GLN A 30 8.90 3.44 1.43
CA GLN A 30 9.42 4.76 1.08
C GLN A 30 8.65 5.89 1.78
N TYR A 31 7.32 5.77 1.92
CA TYR A 31 6.52 6.74 2.66
C TYR A 31 6.92 6.78 4.13
N THR A 32 6.99 5.60 4.76
CA THR A 32 7.35 5.47 6.18
C THR A 32 8.74 6.05 6.45
N ASP A 33 9.69 5.76 5.56
CA ASP A 33 11.05 6.30 5.61
C ASP A 33 11.09 7.82 5.44
N ALA A 34 10.29 8.37 4.52
CA ALA A 34 10.18 9.81 4.35
C ALA A 34 9.65 10.50 5.63
N VAL A 35 8.64 9.92 6.29
CA VAL A 35 8.12 10.44 7.56
C VAL A 35 9.16 10.30 8.67
N ASN A 36 9.89 9.19 8.74
CA ASN A 36 10.96 8.99 9.72
C ASN A 36 12.11 9.98 9.54
N LYS A 37 12.53 10.21 8.30
CA LYS A 37 13.53 11.23 7.96
C LYS A 37 13.07 12.62 8.36
N PHE A 38 11.80 12.95 8.10
CA PHE A 38 11.20 14.23 8.51
C PHE A 38 11.24 14.45 10.03
N LYS A 39 10.96 13.44 10.85
CA LYS A 39 11.05 13.58 12.33
C LYS A 39 12.45 14.02 12.78
N ALA A 40 13.50 13.55 12.10
CA ALA A 40 14.89 13.88 12.40
C ALA A 40 15.32 15.22 11.79
N SER A 41 15.03 15.45 10.50
CA SER A 41 15.49 16.63 9.75
C SER A 41 14.63 17.88 9.98
N LYS A 42 13.35 17.70 10.32
CA LYS A 42 12.30 18.73 10.35
C LYS A 42 12.11 19.42 8.99
N ASP A 43 12.53 18.77 7.90
CA ASP A 43 12.44 19.30 6.55
C ASP A 43 11.09 18.98 5.92
N THR A 44 10.14 19.91 6.09
CA THR A 44 8.79 19.80 5.52
C THR A 44 8.79 19.82 4.00
N ALA A 45 9.74 20.53 3.36
CA ALA A 45 9.80 20.62 1.91
C ALA A 45 10.20 19.27 1.30
N ALA A 46 11.22 18.62 1.88
CA ALA A 46 11.63 17.28 1.47
C ALA A 46 10.51 16.23 1.67
N LEU A 47 9.79 16.28 2.80
CA LEU A 47 8.65 15.40 3.04
C LEU A 47 7.56 15.59 1.99
N THR A 48 7.20 16.85 1.69
CA THR A 48 6.15 17.18 0.72
C THR A 48 6.52 16.70 -0.68
N ALA A 49 7.77 16.88 -1.11
CA ALA A 49 8.25 16.42 -2.40
C ALA A 49 8.24 14.88 -2.50
N ALA A 50 8.74 14.18 -1.48
CA ALA A 50 8.73 12.72 -1.43
C ALA A 50 7.30 12.17 -1.47
N LYS A 51 6.41 12.71 -0.63
CA LYS A 51 5.00 12.35 -0.59
C LYS A 51 4.33 12.48 -1.95
N LYS A 52 4.51 13.61 -2.64
CA LYS A 52 3.91 13.83 -3.96
C LYS A 52 4.36 12.78 -4.98
N LYS A 53 5.63 12.38 -4.96
CA LYS A 53 6.13 11.31 -5.83
C LYS A 53 5.45 9.98 -5.49
N ILE A 54 5.51 9.57 -4.22
CA ILE A 54 4.97 8.30 -3.74
C ILE A 54 3.46 8.19 -4.01
N GLU A 55 2.70 9.27 -3.80
CA GLU A 55 1.26 9.30 -4.08
C GLU A 55 0.94 9.11 -5.57
N ASN A 56 1.78 9.67 -6.47
CA ASN A 56 1.63 9.43 -7.91
C ASN A 56 1.94 7.97 -8.27
N ASP A 57 3.01 7.40 -7.71
CA ASP A 57 3.42 6.02 -7.98
C ASP A 57 2.37 5.04 -7.45
N LEU A 58 1.88 5.23 -6.22
CA LEU A 58 0.78 4.46 -5.65
C LEU A 58 -0.51 4.58 -6.47
N LYS A 59 -0.81 5.76 -7.02
CA LYS A 59 -1.98 5.94 -7.90
C LYS A 59 -1.83 5.12 -9.18
N ASN A 60 -0.65 5.13 -9.80
CA ASN A 60 -0.38 4.36 -11.00
C ASN A 60 -0.53 2.86 -10.75
N VAL A 61 0.05 2.36 -9.66
CA VAL A 61 -0.05 0.94 -9.26
C VAL A 61 -1.50 0.55 -8.92
N THR A 62 -2.24 1.40 -8.22
CA THR A 62 -3.67 1.19 -7.93
C THR A 62 -4.49 1.07 -9.22
N ASN A 63 -4.25 1.94 -10.20
CA ASN A 63 -4.94 1.89 -11.50
C ASN A 63 -4.58 0.61 -12.26
N GLN A 64 -3.29 0.26 -12.35
CA GLN A 64 -2.84 -0.97 -13.01
C GLN A 64 -3.55 -2.22 -12.44
N ILE A 65 -3.62 -2.34 -11.11
CA ILE A 65 -4.30 -3.49 -10.49
C ILE A 65 -5.82 -3.44 -10.71
N SER A 66 -6.42 -2.25 -10.82
CA SER A 66 -7.85 -2.11 -11.12
C SER A 66 -8.18 -2.55 -12.54
N ASP A 67 -7.30 -2.25 -13.51
CA ASP A 67 -7.44 -2.69 -14.89
C ASP A 67 -7.30 -4.23 -15.00
N LEU A 68 -6.30 -4.81 -14.31
CA LEU A 68 -6.12 -6.27 -14.23
C LEU A 68 -7.34 -6.95 -13.59
N GLN A 69 -7.89 -6.38 -12.52
CA GLN A 69 -9.10 -6.88 -11.87
C GLN A 69 -10.29 -6.92 -12.83
N ALA A 70 -10.46 -5.87 -13.65
CA ALA A 70 -11.53 -5.78 -14.63
C ALA A 70 -11.37 -6.82 -15.74
N GLU A 71 -10.15 -7.07 -16.21
CA GLU A 71 -9.86 -8.08 -17.22
C GLU A 71 -10.15 -9.50 -16.72
N MET A 72 -9.87 -9.78 -15.44
CA MET A 72 -10.17 -11.08 -14.81
C MET A 72 -11.66 -11.30 -14.53
N LYS A 73 -12.51 -10.26 -14.53
CA LYS A 73 -13.90 -10.36 -14.06
C LYS A 73 -14.75 -11.36 -14.84
N ALA A 74 -14.47 -11.54 -16.13
CA ALA A 74 -15.21 -12.47 -17.00
C ALA A 74 -14.66 -13.91 -16.96
N SER A 75 -13.35 -14.07 -16.75
CA SER A 75 -12.66 -15.37 -16.81
C SER A 75 -12.43 -16.01 -15.43
N SER A 76 -12.32 -15.20 -14.37
CA SER A 76 -12.12 -15.64 -12.99
C SER A 76 -12.74 -14.66 -11.97
N PRO A 77 -14.06 -14.71 -11.76
CA PRO A 77 -14.76 -13.83 -10.82
C PRO A 77 -14.22 -13.90 -9.39
N GLU A 78 -13.87 -15.09 -8.90
CA GLU A 78 -13.32 -15.28 -7.55
C GLU A 78 -11.99 -14.54 -7.34
N VAL A 79 -11.09 -14.62 -8.33
CA VAL A 79 -9.81 -13.90 -8.30
C VAL A 79 -10.05 -12.38 -8.36
N SER A 80 -11.00 -11.95 -9.19
CA SER A 80 -11.41 -10.54 -9.28
C SER A 80 -11.95 -10.01 -7.93
N ASP A 81 -12.73 -10.80 -7.20
CA ASP A 81 -13.26 -10.42 -5.88
C ASP A 81 -12.15 -10.31 -4.82
N LYS A 82 -11.20 -11.26 -4.82
CA LYS A 82 -10.01 -11.21 -3.95
C LYS A 82 -9.15 -9.96 -4.22
N ILE A 83 -8.94 -9.60 -5.49
CA ILE A 83 -8.24 -8.35 -5.85
C ILE A 83 -9.04 -7.12 -5.38
N GLY A 84 -10.37 -7.19 -5.39
CA GLY A 84 -11.22 -6.15 -4.83
C GLY A 84 -11.02 -5.96 -3.33
N GLU A 85 -10.83 -7.04 -2.57
CA GLU A 85 -10.44 -6.98 -1.16
C GLU A 85 -9.05 -6.37 -0.97
N LEU A 86 -8.07 -6.79 -1.78
CA LEU A 86 -6.72 -6.21 -1.80
C LEU A 86 -6.75 -4.67 -1.97
N GLN A 87 -7.61 -4.15 -2.85
CA GLN A 87 -7.79 -2.70 -3.06
C GLN A 87 -8.39 -1.98 -1.83
N ARG A 88 -9.27 -2.65 -1.09
CA ARG A 88 -9.81 -2.08 0.17
C ARG A 88 -8.72 -2.00 1.24
N LEU A 89 -7.85 -3.02 1.32
CA LEU A 89 -6.70 -3.02 2.23
C LEU A 89 -5.69 -1.92 1.86
N ASP A 90 -5.41 -1.72 0.56
CA ASP A 90 -4.55 -0.61 0.08
C ASP A 90 -5.06 0.76 0.56
N LYS A 91 -6.38 0.99 0.48
CA LYS A 91 -6.99 2.21 1.02
C LYS A 91 -6.75 2.36 2.52
N ALA A 92 -6.93 1.28 3.29
CA ALA A 92 -6.68 1.30 4.73
C ALA A 92 -5.20 1.59 5.07
N VAL A 93 -4.26 1.05 4.30
CA VAL A 93 -2.83 1.35 4.45
C VAL A 93 -2.54 2.83 4.20
N LYS A 94 -3.07 3.40 3.11
CA LYS A 94 -2.91 4.83 2.79
C LYS A 94 -3.45 5.73 3.89
N GLU A 95 -4.57 5.37 4.50
CA GLU A 95 -5.12 6.08 5.67
C GLU A 95 -4.20 5.99 6.89
N GLN A 96 -3.60 4.82 7.18
CA GLN A 96 -2.63 4.68 8.27
C GLN A 96 -1.36 5.51 8.03
N LEU A 97 -0.84 5.52 6.80
CA LEU A 97 0.32 6.34 6.42
C LEU A 97 0.04 7.84 6.62
N ALA A 98 -1.13 8.31 6.20
CA ALA A 98 -1.54 9.70 6.39
C ALA A 98 -1.69 10.07 7.88
N ASN A 99 -2.29 9.19 8.69
CA ASN A 99 -2.40 9.40 10.14
C ASN A 99 -1.01 9.43 10.80
N TYR A 100 -0.12 8.51 10.45
CA TYR A 100 1.24 8.47 10.98
C TYR A 100 2.03 9.74 10.64
N GLN A 101 1.93 10.23 9.40
CA GLN A 101 2.48 11.53 9.01
C GLN A 101 1.95 12.65 9.92
N GLN A 102 0.64 12.72 10.13
CA GLN A 102 0.03 13.76 10.97
C GLN A 102 0.54 13.71 12.42
N GLN A 103 0.72 12.51 12.99
CA GLN A 103 1.32 12.37 14.32
C GLN A 103 2.77 12.83 14.34
N ALA A 104 3.55 12.54 13.30
CA ALA A 104 4.93 13.00 13.17
C ALA A 104 5.02 14.53 13.09
N GLU A 105 4.14 15.17 12.32
CA GLU A 105 4.03 16.64 12.25
C GLU A 105 3.66 17.25 13.60
N ARG A 106 2.73 16.63 14.34
CA ARG A 106 2.39 17.05 15.70
C ARG A 106 3.58 16.93 16.64
N LEU A 107 4.37 15.86 16.55
CA LEU A 107 5.57 15.67 17.37
C LEU A 107 6.60 16.76 17.07
N VAL A 108 6.93 16.96 15.79
CA VAL A 108 7.90 17.98 15.36
C VAL A 108 7.44 19.39 15.77
N GLY A 109 6.14 19.66 15.69
CA GLY A 109 5.53 20.91 16.14
C GLY A 109 5.34 21.02 17.66
N GLY A 110 5.78 20.05 18.46
CA GLY A 110 5.65 20.06 19.92
C GLY A 110 4.21 19.93 20.46
N LYS A 111 3.26 19.52 19.62
CA LYS A 111 1.83 19.37 19.95
C LYS A 111 1.49 18.02 20.59
N VAL A 112 2.44 17.11 20.68
CA VAL A 112 2.31 15.80 21.33
C VAL A 112 3.63 15.46 22.01
N GLN A 113 3.56 14.78 23.15
CA GLN A 113 4.76 14.38 23.89
C GLN A 113 5.43 13.17 23.23
N LYS A 114 6.75 13.02 23.44
CA LYS A 114 7.51 11.88 22.89
C LYS A 114 6.94 10.52 23.29
N ALA A 115 6.50 10.36 24.54
CA ALA A 115 5.89 9.11 25.02
C ALA A 115 4.59 8.79 24.27
N GLN A 116 3.69 9.76 24.14
CA GLN A 116 2.43 9.62 23.39
C GLN A 116 2.67 9.30 21.92
N PHE A 117 3.70 9.91 21.30
CA PHE A 117 4.08 9.58 19.93
C PHE A 117 4.64 8.16 19.80
N ALA A 118 5.45 7.69 20.77
CA ALA A 118 6.01 6.35 20.75
C ALA A 118 4.90 5.27 20.79
N ASP A 119 3.84 5.50 21.58
CA ASP A 119 2.67 4.62 21.60
C ASP A 119 1.93 4.61 20.25
N ALA A 120 1.77 5.79 19.62
CA ALA A 120 1.17 5.92 18.29
C ALA A 120 2.00 5.23 17.20
N GLU A 121 3.33 5.35 17.26
CA GLU A 121 4.26 4.67 16.35
C GLU A 121 4.17 3.15 16.49
N LYS A 122 4.14 2.63 17.72
CA LYS A 122 3.94 1.20 17.97
C LYS A 122 2.61 0.70 17.40
N ALA A 123 1.53 1.43 17.63
CA ALA A 123 0.21 1.07 17.10
C ALA A 123 0.19 1.11 15.57
N PHE A 124 0.83 2.11 14.96
CA PHE A 124 0.99 2.21 13.51
C PHE A 124 1.75 1.00 12.94
N THR A 125 2.92 0.65 13.48
CA THR A 125 3.70 -0.50 13.03
C THR A 125 2.90 -1.79 13.09
N GLN A 126 2.26 -2.07 14.24
CA GLN A 126 1.41 -3.25 14.39
C GLN A 126 0.28 -3.29 13.35
N LYS A 127 -0.35 -2.15 13.08
CA LYS A 127 -1.44 -2.08 12.11
C LYS A 127 -0.97 -2.25 10.67
N MET A 128 0.19 -1.68 10.34
CA MET A 128 0.80 -1.83 9.02
C MET A 128 1.18 -3.28 8.75
N ASP A 129 1.80 -3.96 9.73
CA ASP A 129 2.18 -5.36 9.61
C ASP A 129 0.96 -6.26 9.43
N GLU A 130 -0.12 -6.02 10.19
CA GLU A 130 -1.40 -6.73 10.04
C GLU A 130 -1.99 -6.55 8.63
N LEU A 131 -2.04 -5.30 8.13
CA LEU A 131 -2.60 -5.00 6.82
C LEU A 131 -1.76 -5.61 5.69
N LYS A 132 -0.43 -5.42 5.72
CA LYS A 132 0.49 -5.99 4.73
C LYS A 132 0.40 -7.52 4.71
N SER A 133 0.37 -8.17 5.88
CA SER A 133 0.22 -9.63 5.98
C SER A 133 -1.09 -10.13 5.37
N LYS A 134 -2.21 -9.42 5.58
CA LYS A 134 -3.49 -9.73 4.92
C LYS A 134 -3.42 -9.56 3.41
N MET A 135 -2.78 -8.49 2.93
CA MET A 135 -2.58 -8.26 1.50
C MET A 135 -1.74 -9.37 0.85
N ASP A 136 -0.65 -9.76 1.50
CA ASP A 136 0.22 -10.86 1.04
C ASP A 136 -0.53 -12.19 1.01
N THR A 137 -1.34 -12.48 2.04
CA THR A 137 -2.18 -13.67 2.08
C THR A 137 -3.15 -13.73 0.90
N ILE A 138 -3.72 -12.58 0.50
CA ILE A 138 -4.57 -12.51 -0.68
C ILE A 138 -3.78 -12.77 -1.95
N VAL A 139 -2.68 -12.02 -2.17
CA VAL A 139 -1.92 -12.05 -3.43
C VAL A 139 -1.26 -13.38 -3.67
N TYR A 140 -0.60 -13.96 -2.65
CA TYR A 140 0.05 -15.26 -2.77
C TYR A 140 -0.93 -16.44 -2.67
N GLY A 141 -2.21 -16.16 -2.43
CA GLY A 141 -3.30 -17.13 -2.45
C GLY A 141 -4.18 -17.07 -3.71
N LEU A 142 -3.81 -16.27 -4.71
CA LEU A 142 -4.43 -16.24 -6.04
C LEU A 142 -3.92 -17.40 -6.91
#